data_AF-A0A1Z3N6H8-F1
#
_entry.id   AF-A0A1Z3N6H8-F1
#
_cell.length_a   1.000
_cell.length_b   1.000
_cell.length_c   1.000
_cell.angle_alpha   90.00
_cell.angle_beta   90.00
_cell.angle_gamma   90.00
#
_symmetry.space_group_name_H-M   'P 1'
#
loop_
_entity.id
_entity.type
_entity.pdbx_description
1 polymer ?
#
loop_
_entity_poly.entity_id
_entity_poly.type
_entity_poly.pdbx_seq_one_letter_code
_entity_poly.pdbx_strand_id
1 'polypeptide(L)'
;MRSTKLSTWITWGLVLFALGVATDYYFLHILFHQKQQEALQIAEGEKAAATEATPATTAGDDSFLGEKGNAQVQNDSGKDTFLASLQACAPEVAAQAIATPEALMEYLQKSVGVAKEEISLENYHLTLPDGSLRRVHLITADNTNAKDKVEIRFFKLDAEGYPERLALKGDETLESLLALGKVSRHEVKSVLELKDKTTVNLEKHDNVVFEFQYNNHGKILSCRYKDCLCQ
;
A
#
# COMPACT_ATOMS: atom_id res chain seq x y z
N MET A 1 26.11 -34.19 -44.08
CA MET A 1 25.23 -33.28 -43.32
C MET A 1 23.97 -33.04 -44.14
N ARG A 2 22.78 -33.41 -43.63
CA ARG A 2 21.52 -33.19 -44.34
C ARG A 2 21.14 -31.71 -44.23
N SER A 3 21.11 -31.02 -45.37
CA SER A 3 20.66 -29.63 -45.47
C SER A 3 19.19 -29.54 -45.05
N THR A 4 18.92 -28.90 -43.91
CA THR A 4 17.56 -28.57 -43.47
C THR A 4 17.03 -27.47 -44.39
N LYS A 5 16.01 -27.80 -45.19
CA LYS A 5 15.40 -26.88 -46.14
C LYS A 5 14.68 -25.75 -45.37
N LEU A 6 14.68 -24.54 -45.92
CA LEU A 6 14.00 -23.36 -45.37
C LEU A 6 12.53 -23.64 -44.99
N SER A 7 11.86 -24.52 -45.75
CA SER A 7 10.51 -24.99 -45.45
C SER A 7 10.37 -25.56 -44.04
N THR A 8 11.38 -26.28 -43.55
CA THR A 8 11.37 -26.87 -42.20
C THR A 8 11.40 -25.79 -41.12
N TRP A 9 12.15 -24.71 -41.31
CA TRP A 9 12.18 -23.58 -40.37
C TRP A 9 10.85 -22.81 -40.34
N ILE A 10 10.22 -22.61 -41.50
CA ILE A 10 8.92 -21.96 -41.59
C ILE A 10 7.83 -22.81 -40.91
N THR A 11 7.84 -24.14 -41.12
CA THR A 11 6.88 -25.03 -40.45
C THR A 11 7.05 -25.00 -38.94
N TRP A 12 8.28 -25.02 -38.43
CA TRP A 12 8.53 -24.89 -36.99
C TRP A 12 8.11 -23.53 -36.44
N GLY A 13 8.33 -22.43 -37.18
CA GLY A 13 7.87 -21.10 -36.80
C GLY A 13 6.34 -21.03 -36.66
N LEU A 14 5.60 -21.61 -37.62
CA LEU A 14 4.14 -21.69 -37.55
C LEU A 14 3.64 -22.54 -36.38
N VAL A 15 4.29 -23.67 -36.10
CA VAL A 15 3.94 -24.53 -34.97
C VAL A 15 4.17 -23.81 -33.64
N LEU A 16 5.30 -23.11 -33.48
CA LEU A 16 5.61 -22.34 -32.27
C LEU A 16 4.67 -21.16 -32.08
N PHE A 17 4.29 -20.47 -33.17
CA PHE A 17 3.30 -19.40 -33.13
C PHE A 17 1.92 -19.91 -32.69
N ALA A 18 1.46 -21.01 -33.25
CA ALA A 18 0.18 -21.61 -32.86
C ALA A 18 0.16 -22.09 -31.40
N LEU A 19 1.27 -22.64 -30.92
CA LEU A 19 1.46 -23.00 -29.50
C LEU A 19 1.41 -21.77 -28.60
N GLY A 20 2.07 -20.67 -28.97
CA GLY A 20 2.04 -19.41 -28.21
C GLY A 20 0.63 -18.82 -28.09
N VAL A 21 -0.12 -18.79 -29.20
CA VAL A 21 -1.51 -18.31 -29.20
C VAL A 21 -2.41 -19.22 -28.36
N ALA A 22 -2.21 -20.54 -28.43
CA ALA A 22 -2.97 -21.50 -27.62
C ALA A 22 -2.66 -21.38 -26.13
N THR A 23 -1.40 -21.12 -25.76
CA THR A 23 -1.02 -20.87 -24.36
C THR A 23 -1.61 -19.56 -23.85
N ASP A 24 -1.56 -18.48 -24.62
CA ASP A 24 -2.19 -17.21 -24.22
C ASP A 24 -3.71 -17.34 -24.06
N TYR A 25 -4.36 -18.08 -24.97
CA TYR A 25 -5.78 -18.39 -24.84
C TYR A 25 -6.10 -19.21 -23.59
N TYR A 26 -5.28 -20.23 -23.28
CA TYR A 26 -5.44 -21.06 -22.08
C TYR A 26 -5.22 -20.25 -20.79
N PHE A 27 -4.21 -19.39 -20.74
CA PHE A 27 -3.95 -18.50 -19.60
C PHE A 27 -5.08 -17.51 -19.38
N LEU A 28 -5.57 -16.87 -20.45
CA LEU A 28 -6.71 -15.95 -20.36
C LEU A 28 -7.97 -16.66 -19.87
N HIS A 29 -8.26 -17.87 -20.36
CA HIS A 29 -9.46 -18.60 -19.98
C HIS A 29 -9.44 -19.09 -18.51
N ILE A 30 -8.27 -19.48 -17.98
CA ILE A 30 -8.13 -19.86 -16.56
C ILE A 30 -8.25 -18.64 -15.65
N LEU A 31 -7.57 -17.54 -15.99
CA LEU A 31 -7.61 -16.32 -15.18
C LEU A 31 -9.02 -15.72 -15.12
N PHE A 32 -9.79 -15.78 -16.22
CA PHE A 32 -11.17 -15.28 -16.23
C PHE A 32 -12.15 -16.16 -15.45
N HIS A 33 -12.00 -17.49 -15.46
CA HIS A 33 -12.85 -18.36 -14.67
C HIS A 33 -12.58 -18.28 -13.17
N GLN A 34 -11.31 -18.14 -12.77
CA GLN A 34 -10.95 -17.93 -11.37
C GLN A 34 -11.56 -16.62 -10.84
N LYS A 35 -11.52 -15.55 -11.65
CA LYS A 35 -12.08 -14.24 -11.30
C LYS A 35 -13.61 -14.24 -11.20
N GLN A 36 -14.30 -15.04 -12.02
CA GLN A 36 -15.76 -15.20 -11.93
C GLN A 36 -16.20 -16.05 -10.74
N GLN A 37 -15.43 -17.09 -10.37
CA GLN A 37 -15.75 -17.92 -9.20
C GLN A 37 -15.53 -17.16 -7.89
N GLU A 38 -14.49 -16.33 -7.79
CA GLU A 38 -14.29 -15.45 -6.63
C GLU A 38 -15.40 -14.39 -6.53
N ALA A 39 -15.85 -13.81 -7.64
CA ALA A 39 -16.95 -12.84 -7.64
C ALA A 39 -18.31 -13.44 -7.21
N LEU A 40 -18.56 -14.71 -7.53
CA LEU A 40 -19.79 -15.41 -7.13
C LEU A 40 -19.79 -15.81 -5.64
N GLN A 41 -18.64 -16.18 -5.07
CA GLN A 41 -18.54 -16.50 -3.63
C GLN A 41 -18.68 -15.27 -2.73
N ILE A 42 -18.26 -14.09 -3.20
CA ILE A 42 -18.44 -12.82 -2.46
C ILE A 42 -19.93 -12.40 -2.45
N ALA A 43 -20.65 -12.62 -3.56
CA ALA A 43 -22.05 -12.24 -3.68
C ALA A 43 -23.02 -13.11 -2.84
N GLU A 44 -22.67 -14.37 -2.54
CA GLU A 44 -23.48 -15.23 -1.66
C GLU A 44 -23.23 -14.96 -0.17
N GLY A 45 -22.04 -14.48 0.22
CA GLY A 45 -21.73 -14.11 1.61
C GLY A 45 -22.44 -12.83 2.09
N GLU A 46 -22.73 -11.91 1.17
CA GLU A 46 -23.29 -10.59 1.51
C GLU A 46 -24.81 -10.61 1.78
N LYS A 47 -25.53 -11.64 1.29
CA LYS A 47 -26.98 -11.78 1.50
C LYS A 47 -27.39 -12.31 2.88
N ALA A 48 -26.45 -12.85 3.67
CA ALA A 48 -26.76 -13.44 4.97
C ALA A 48 -26.70 -12.43 6.15
N ALA A 49 -26.10 -11.25 5.97
CA ALA A 49 -25.83 -10.31 7.07
C ALA A 49 -26.83 -9.15 7.21
N ALA A 50 -27.80 -9.02 6.28
CA ALA A 50 -28.73 -7.89 6.24
C ALA A 50 -30.11 -8.23 6.86
N THR A 51 -30.16 -8.70 8.10
CA THR A 51 -31.41 -8.70 8.88
C THR A 51 -31.10 -8.69 10.37
N GLU A 52 -30.93 -7.51 10.98
CA GLU A 52 -31.46 -7.21 12.31
C GLU A 52 -31.32 -5.72 12.65
N ALA A 53 -32.33 -5.22 13.36
CA ALA A 53 -32.79 -3.86 13.37
C ALA A 53 -32.13 -2.97 14.44
N THR A 54 -32.08 -1.67 14.15
CA THR A 54 -31.90 -0.57 15.11
C THR A 54 -33.15 -0.40 15.99
N PRO A 55 -33.05 0.19 17.20
CA PRO A 55 -33.53 1.57 17.34
C PRO A 55 -32.68 2.48 18.26
N ALA A 56 -33.12 3.74 18.31
CA ALA A 56 -32.37 4.98 18.51
C ALA A 56 -32.42 5.60 19.94
N THR A 57 -31.87 6.83 20.03
CA THR A 57 -31.91 7.90 21.09
C THR A 57 -30.77 7.86 22.13
N THR A 58 -30.11 8.95 22.56
CA THR A 58 -30.38 10.40 22.56
C THR A 58 -29.11 11.22 22.86
N ALA A 59 -29.04 12.44 22.33
CA ALA A 59 -28.50 13.69 22.90
C ALA A 59 -27.13 13.74 23.63
N GLY A 60 -26.19 14.47 22.99
CA GLY A 60 -25.38 15.54 23.59
C GLY A 60 -24.26 15.17 24.57
N ASP A 61 -23.01 15.23 24.11
CA ASP A 61 -21.97 16.05 24.77
C ASP A 61 -20.72 16.19 23.89
N ASP A 62 -20.13 17.38 23.95
CA ASP A 62 -18.90 17.77 23.26
C ASP A 62 -17.73 16.87 23.66
N SER A 63 -17.18 16.11 22.71
CA SER A 63 -15.87 15.49 22.87
C SER A 63 -15.07 15.62 21.58
N PHE A 64 -14.08 16.50 21.64
CA PHE A 64 -13.17 16.93 20.58
C PHE A 64 -12.23 15.81 20.05
N LEU A 65 -12.28 14.58 20.55
CA LEU A 65 -11.47 13.46 20.03
C LEU A 65 -12.18 12.13 20.30
N GLY A 66 -12.55 11.39 19.25
CA GLY A 66 -13.14 10.07 19.44
C GLY A 66 -13.68 9.40 18.18
N GLU A 67 -12.89 9.36 17.10
CA GLU A 67 -13.18 8.40 16.02
C GLU A 67 -12.48 7.08 16.34
N LYS A 68 -13.33 6.07 16.58
CA LYS A 68 -13.00 4.77 17.14
C LYS A 68 -12.00 4.03 16.25
N GLY A 69 -10.97 3.48 16.90
CA GLY A 69 -10.12 2.44 16.36
C GLY A 69 -10.96 1.23 15.94
N ASN A 70 -11.30 1.21 14.67
CA ASN A 70 -11.59 -0.01 13.93
C ASN A 70 -11.09 0.29 12.53
N ALA A 71 -9.87 -0.14 12.21
CA ALA A 71 -9.38 -0.15 10.84
C ALA A 71 -10.10 -1.26 10.06
N GLN A 72 -11.44 -1.21 10.03
CA GLN A 72 -12.11 -1.53 8.79
C GLN A 72 -11.66 -0.44 7.83
N VAL A 73 -11.05 -0.88 6.73
CA VAL A 73 -11.01 -0.10 5.50
C VAL A 73 -12.46 0.24 5.20
N GLN A 74 -12.95 1.35 5.75
CA GLN A 74 -14.22 1.91 5.34
C GLN A 74 -14.05 2.16 3.86
N ASN A 75 -14.91 1.53 3.07
CA ASN A 75 -15.14 1.90 1.68
C ASN A 75 -15.58 3.36 1.71
N ASP A 76 -14.60 4.25 1.67
CA ASP A 76 -14.83 5.67 1.79
C ASP A 76 -15.55 6.09 0.52
N SER A 77 -16.77 6.60 0.69
CA SER A 77 -17.52 7.34 -0.33
C SER A 77 -16.83 8.68 -0.66
N GLY A 78 -15.52 8.76 -0.48
CA GLY A 78 -14.68 9.92 -0.63
C GLY A 78 -14.63 10.37 -2.09
N LYS A 79 -14.70 11.68 -2.29
CA LYS A 79 -14.61 12.32 -3.59
C LYS A 79 -13.25 11.97 -4.21
N ASP A 80 -13.25 11.24 -5.32
CA ASP A 80 -12.04 11.01 -6.11
C ASP A 80 -11.68 12.32 -6.83
N THR A 81 -10.70 13.03 -6.29
CA THR A 81 -10.20 14.32 -6.82
C THR A 81 -8.80 14.21 -7.39
N PHE A 82 -8.22 13.00 -7.42
CA PHE A 82 -6.83 12.76 -7.78
C PHE A 82 -6.45 13.32 -9.15
N LEU A 83 -7.16 12.93 -10.21
CA LEU A 83 -6.81 13.34 -11.57
C LEU A 83 -6.89 14.87 -11.75
N ALA A 84 -7.95 15.49 -11.22
CA ALA A 84 -8.15 16.92 -11.32
C ALA A 84 -7.05 17.70 -10.58
N SER A 85 -6.70 17.26 -9.36
CA SER A 85 -5.64 17.88 -8.57
C SER A 85 -4.26 17.64 -9.19
N LEU A 86 -4.00 16.45 -9.76
CA LEU A 86 -2.77 16.16 -10.50
C LEU A 86 -2.62 17.06 -11.72
N GLN A 87 -3.69 17.28 -12.49
CA GLN A 87 -3.67 18.19 -13.64
C GLN A 87 -3.36 19.64 -13.24
N ALA A 88 -3.81 20.09 -12.08
CA ALA A 88 -3.51 21.43 -11.57
C ALA A 88 -2.06 21.58 -11.08
N CYS A 89 -1.53 20.53 -10.43
CA CYS A 89 -0.22 20.55 -9.78
C CYS A 89 0.95 20.14 -10.69
N ALA A 90 0.72 19.19 -11.58
CA ALA A 90 1.73 18.60 -12.46
C ALA A 90 1.10 18.18 -13.80
N PRO A 91 0.65 19.13 -14.65
CA PRO A 91 -0.02 18.82 -15.91
C PRO A 91 0.84 17.95 -16.86
N GLU A 92 2.16 18.13 -16.83
CA GLU A 92 3.14 17.33 -17.58
C GLU A 92 3.15 15.86 -17.17
N VAL A 93 2.90 15.59 -15.89
CA VAL A 93 2.77 14.24 -15.34
C VAL A 93 1.36 13.68 -15.61
N ALA A 94 0.33 14.51 -15.45
CA ALA A 94 -1.06 14.13 -15.75
C ALA A 94 -1.25 13.69 -17.22
N ALA A 95 -0.49 14.27 -18.15
CA ALA A 95 -0.51 13.90 -19.58
C ALA A 95 -0.09 12.44 -19.85
N GLN A 96 0.54 11.76 -18.87
CA GLN A 96 0.98 10.36 -18.98
C GLN A 96 -0.14 9.34 -18.68
N ALA A 97 -1.40 9.78 -18.64
CA ALA A 97 -2.58 8.95 -18.35
C ALA A 97 -2.53 8.23 -16.98
N ILE A 98 -1.92 8.87 -15.98
CA ILE A 98 -1.85 8.36 -14.61
C ILE A 98 -3.20 8.57 -13.91
N ALA A 99 -3.84 7.48 -13.50
CA ALA A 99 -5.21 7.49 -12.97
C ALA A 99 -5.31 7.26 -11.45
N THR A 100 -4.22 6.88 -10.77
CA THR A 100 -4.22 6.53 -9.34
C THR A 100 -2.96 7.01 -8.63
N PRO A 101 -3.01 7.27 -7.31
CA PRO A 101 -1.85 7.50 -6.46
C PRO A 101 -0.72 6.48 -6.64
N GLU A 102 -1.04 5.19 -6.68
CA GLU A 102 -0.07 4.10 -6.82
C GLU A 102 0.67 4.19 -8.16
N ALA A 103 -0.08 4.36 -9.26
CA ALA A 103 0.49 4.57 -10.58
C ALA A 103 1.36 5.83 -10.68
N LEU A 104 1.03 6.90 -9.94
CA LEU A 104 1.90 8.08 -9.86
C LEU A 104 3.22 7.74 -9.16
N MET A 105 3.17 7.07 -8.02
CA MET A 105 4.38 6.66 -7.31
C MET A 105 5.26 5.76 -8.18
N GLU A 106 4.64 4.79 -8.86
CA GLU A 106 5.35 3.91 -9.79
C GLU A 106 5.99 4.68 -10.95
N TYR A 107 5.25 5.62 -11.54
CA TYR A 107 5.76 6.49 -12.61
C TYR A 107 6.95 7.33 -12.13
N LEU A 108 6.82 8.01 -10.98
CA LEU A 108 7.88 8.85 -10.43
C LEU A 108 9.15 8.04 -10.15
N GLN A 109 9.00 6.85 -9.55
CA GLN A 109 10.13 5.97 -9.26
C GLN A 109 10.80 5.41 -10.51
N LYS A 110 10.04 5.06 -11.56
CA LYS A 110 10.57 4.44 -12.78
C LYS A 110 11.07 5.45 -13.81
N SER A 111 10.31 6.52 -14.04
CA SER A 111 10.54 7.47 -15.13
C SER A 111 11.43 8.64 -14.72
N VAL A 112 11.22 9.21 -13.52
CA VAL A 112 12.10 10.27 -12.99
C VAL A 112 13.32 9.64 -12.31
N GLY A 113 13.08 8.61 -11.49
CA GLY A 113 14.10 7.92 -10.74
C GLY A 113 14.34 8.52 -9.36
N VAL A 114 14.56 7.65 -8.39
CA VAL A 114 14.88 8.03 -7.00
C VAL A 114 16.37 8.34 -6.90
N ALA A 115 16.70 9.50 -6.35
CA ALA A 115 18.07 9.91 -6.02
C ALA A 115 18.43 9.50 -4.59
N LYS A 116 17.51 9.72 -3.64
CA LYS A 116 17.64 9.32 -2.25
C LYS A 116 16.28 8.87 -1.72
N GLU A 117 16.27 7.81 -0.93
CA GLU A 117 15.10 7.39 -0.14
C GLU A 117 15.51 7.37 1.32
N GLU A 118 14.73 8.05 2.15
CA GLU A 118 14.90 8.07 3.59
C GLU A 118 13.62 7.57 4.22
N ILE A 119 13.67 6.36 4.77
CA ILE A 119 12.59 5.86 5.62
C ILE A 119 12.74 6.60 6.94
N SER A 120 11.64 7.15 7.46
CA SER A 120 11.61 7.85 8.74
C SER A 120 11.04 6.98 9.87
N LEU A 121 10.11 6.10 9.52
CA LEU A 121 9.33 5.29 10.45
C LEU A 121 8.78 4.03 9.78
N GLU A 122 8.86 2.91 10.48
CA GLU A 122 8.17 1.67 10.13
C GLU A 122 7.41 1.11 11.34
N ASN A 123 6.15 0.72 11.15
CA ASN A 123 5.34 0.05 12.17
C ASN A 123 4.97 -1.35 11.71
N TYR A 124 5.27 -2.34 12.53
CA TYR A 124 4.87 -3.72 12.35
C TYR A 124 3.87 -4.12 13.42
N HIS A 125 2.64 -4.44 13.03
CA HIS A 125 1.61 -4.94 13.93
C HIS A 125 1.65 -6.47 13.93
N LEU A 126 1.83 -7.08 15.09
CA LEU A 126 1.97 -8.52 15.25
C LEU A 126 0.78 -9.09 16.03
N THR A 127 0.32 -10.26 15.61
CA THR A 127 -0.55 -11.13 16.41
C THR A 127 0.28 -12.31 16.91
N LEU A 128 0.43 -12.42 18.23
CA LEU A 128 1.13 -13.53 18.87
C LEU A 128 0.30 -14.82 18.84
N PRO A 129 0.89 -16.00 19.06
CA PRO A 129 0.17 -17.27 19.09
C PRO A 129 -0.92 -17.36 20.16
N ASP A 130 -0.81 -16.57 21.24
CA ASP A 130 -1.81 -16.45 22.30
C ASP A 130 -2.98 -15.51 21.93
N GLY A 131 -2.96 -14.93 20.72
CA GLY A 131 -3.95 -13.98 20.23
C GLY A 131 -3.70 -12.54 20.65
N SER A 132 -2.69 -12.27 21.49
CA SER A 132 -2.40 -10.90 21.94
C SER A 132 -1.71 -10.08 20.85
N LEU A 133 -1.98 -8.77 20.86
CA LEU A 133 -1.49 -7.84 19.86
C LEU A 133 -0.22 -7.13 20.33
N ARG A 134 0.73 -6.96 19.42
CA ARG A 134 1.98 -6.21 19.64
C ARG A 134 2.21 -5.24 18.49
N ARG A 135 2.99 -4.19 18.75
CA ARG A 135 3.51 -3.31 17.71
C ARG A 135 5.01 -3.13 17.89
N VAL A 136 5.77 -3.37 16.84
CA VAL A 136 7.18 -2.99 16.75
C VAL A 136 7.24 -1.70 15.94
N HIS A 137 7.86 -0.67 16.50
CA HIS A 137 7.99 0.64 15.89
C HIS A 137 9.47 0.93 15.71
N LEU A 138 9.89 1.02 14.46
CA LEU A 138 11.24 1.32 14.03
C LEU A 138 11.30 2.81 13.67
N ILE A 139 12.19 3.56 14.33
CA ILE A 139 12.40 4.99 14.09
C ILE A 139 13.82 5.14 13.56
N THR A 140 13.93 5.50 12.29
CA THR A 140 15.20 5.62 11.56
C THR A 140 15.68 7.06 11.48
N ALA A 141 14.77 8.03 11.57
CA ALA A 141 15.05 9.46 11.67
C ALA A 141 14.82 9.95 13.11
N ASP A 142 15.57 9.41 14.08
CA ASP A 142 15.51 9.91 15.45
C ASP A 142 16.09 11.33 15.53
N ASN A 143 15.37 12.27 16.14
CA ASN A 143 15.81 13.67 16.33
C ASN A 143 16.93 13.81 17.36
N THR A 144 17.58 12.71 17.74
CA THR A 144 18.76 12.73 18.60
C THR A 144 19.99 13.06 17.74
N ASN A 145 20.95 13.81 18.29
CA ASN A 145 22.20 14.16 17.58
C ASN A 145 23.13 12.94 17.33
N ALA A 146 22.60 11.72 17.38
CA ALA A 146 23.33 10.48 17.14
C ALA A 146 23.32 10.17 15.64
N LYS A 147 24.51 10.03 15.04
CA LYS A 147 24.68 9.92 13.58
C LYS A 147 23.93 8.75 12.92
N ASP A 148 23.65 7.66 13.64
CA ASP A 148 23.13 6.41 13.05
C ASP A 148 22.23 5.60 14.02
N LYS A 149 21.45 6.25 14.90
CA LYS A 149 20.59 5.50 15.84
C LYS A 149 19.21 5.25 15.26
N VAL A 150 19.04 4.02 14.79
CA VAL A 150 17.73 3.39 14.65
C VAL A 150 17.21 3.06 16.05
N GLU A 151 16.07 3.63 16.45
CA GLU A 151 15.39 3.26 17.69
C GLU A 151 14.31 2.21 17.42
N ILE A 152 14.40 1.07 18.10
CA ILE A 152 13.34 0.06 18.13
C ILE A 152 12.54 0.26 19.40
N ARG A 153 11.21 0.38 19.25
CA ARG A 153 10.27 0.40 20.37
C ARG A 153 9.30 -0.76 20.23
N PHE A 154 9.13 -1.53 21.30
CA PHE A 154 8.17 -2.63 21.34
C PHE A 154 6.99 -2.25 22.23
N PHE A 155 5.78 -2.53 21.75
CA PHE A 155 4.54 -2.18 22.43
C PHE A 155 3.61 -3.39 22.54
N LYS A 156 2.92 -3.47 23.67
CA LYS A 156 1.69 -4.23 23.81
C LYS A 156 0.52 -3.34 23.39
N LEU A 157 -0.43 -3.90 22.66
CA LEU A 157 -1.69 -3.21 22.33
C LEU A 157 -2.80 -3.82 23.18
N ASP A 158 -3.66 -2.98 23.75
CA ASP A 158 -4.91 -3.41 24.38
C ASP A 158 -6.01 -3.70 23.34
N ALA A 159 -7.23 -3.99 23.80
CA ALA A 159 -8.35 -4.33 22.92
C ALA A 159 -8.78 -3.14 22.04
N GLU A 160 -8.57 -1.93 22.54
CA GLU A 160 -8.85 -0.66 21.88
C GLU A 160 -7.70 -0.20 20.96
N GLY A 161 -6.55 -0.89 21.00
CA GLY A 161 -5.38 -0.61 20.18
C GLY A 161 -4.40 0.41 20.76
N TYR A 162 -4.56 0.81 22.02
CA TYR A 162 -3.63 1.74 22.67
C TYR A 162 -2.30 1.05 23.02
N PRO A 163 -1.18 1.73 22.75
CA PRO A 163 0.15 1.16 22.95
C PRO A 163 0.67 1.34 24.38
N GLU A 164 1.07 0.25 25.02
CA GLU A 164 1.86 0.21 26.25
C GLU A 164 3.30 -0.18 25.91
N ARG A 165 4.29 0.68 26.23
CA ARG A 165 5.70 0.43 25.89
C ARG A 165 6.25 -0.69 26.76
N LEU A 166 6.78 -1.73 26.13
CA LEU A 166 7.54 -2.79 26.77
C LEU A 166 9.03 -2.45 26.70
N ALA A 167 9.74 -2.75 27.79
CA ALA A 167 11.20 -2.66 27.79
C ALA A 167 11.76 -3.78 26.91
N LEU A 168 12.67 -3.41 26.00
CA LEU A 168 13.43 -4.40 25.25
C LEU A 168 14.38 -5.12 26.19
N LYS A 169 14.48 -6.44 26.03
CA LYS A 169 15.57 -7.22 26.59
C LYS A 169 16.81 -6.88 25.76
N GLY A 170 17.97 -6.72 26.41
CA GLY A 170 19.08 -5.94 25.85
C GLY A 170 19.61 -6.36 24.47
N ASP A 171 19.37 -7.60 24.04
CA ASP A 171 19.79 -8.19 22.77
C ASP A 171 18.65 -8.36 21.74
N GLU A 172 17.44 -7.84 22.01
CA GLU A 172 16.32 -7.93 21.08
C GLU A 172 16.56 -7.06 19.83
N THR A 173 16.64 -7.71 18.67
CA THR A 173 16.67 -7.08 17.34
C THR A 173 15.27 -7.01 16.72
N LEU A 174 15.11 -6.24 15.64
CA LEU A 174 13.86 -6.19 14.87
C LEU A 174 13.42 -7.60 14.45
N GLU A 175 14.33 -8.39 13.89
CA GLU A 175 14.05 -9.75 13.42
C GLU A 175 13.58 -10.65 14.58
N SER A 176 14.21 -10.52 15.75
CA SER A 176 13.83 -11.30 16.93
C SER A 176 12.42 -10.96 17.42
N LEU A 177 12.02 -9.69 17.34
CA LEU A 177 10.68 -9.22 17.74
C LEU A 177 9.62 -9.63 16.70
N LEU A 178 9.94 -9.52 15.41
CA LEU A 178 9.05 -9.96 14.33
C LEU A 178 8.82 -11.47 14.35
N ALA A 179 9.80 -12.25 14.81
CA ALA A 179 9.68 -13.71 14.96
C ALA A 179 8.71 -14.15 16.07
N LEU A 180 8.27 -13.24 16.96
CA LEU A 180 7.35 -13.56 18.04
C LEU A 180 5.94 -13.90 17.56
N GLY A 181 5.53 -13.42 16.38
CA GLY A 181 4.16 -13.58 15.90
C GLY A 181 4.01 -13.36 14.41
N LYS A 182 2.76 -13.34 13.94
CA LYS A 182 2.42 -13.08 12.54
C LYS A 182 2.24 -11.57 12.33
N VAL A 183 2.91 -11.00 11.32
CA VAL A 183 2.65 -9.61 10.88
C VAL A 183 1.24 -9.55 10.28
N SER A 184 0.42 -8.68 10.86
CA SER A 184 -0.98 -8.45 10.51
C SER A 184 -1.19 -7.15 9.75
N ARG A 185 -0.35 -6.14 10.00
CA ARG A 185 -0.33 -4.84 9.32
C ARG A 185 1.09 -4.27 9.32
N HIS A 186 1.47 -3.62 8.23
CA HIS A 186 2.75 -2.94 8.08
C HIS A 186 2.54 -1.52 7.58
N GLU A 187 3.11 -0.53 8.26
CA GLU A 187 3.02 0.88 7.88
C GLU A 187 4.43 1.45 7.70
N VAL A 188 4.65 2.19 6.62
CA VAL A 188 5.95 2.81 6.31
C VAL A 188 5.74 4.27 5.98
N LYS A 189 6.55 5.14 6.59
CA LYS A 189 6.64 6.56 6.21
C LYS A 189 8.05 6.84 5.67
N SER A 190 8.13 7.29 4.42
CA SER A 190 9.38 7.63 3.77
C SER A 190 9.34 8.98 3.06
N VAL A 191 10.52 9.52 2.82
CA VAL A 191 10.76 10.70 2.00
C VAL A 191 11.62 10.27 0.82
N LEU A 192 11.11 10.49 -0.39
CA LEU A 192 11.82 10.24 -1.64
C LEU A 192 12.29 11.58 -2.20
N GLU A 193 13.58 11.70 -2.46
CA GLU A 193 14.15 12.76 -3.30
C GLU A 193 14.35 12.18 -4.70
N LEU A 194 13.69 12.77 -5.70
CA LEU A 194 13.78 12.34 -7.09
C LEU A 194 14.95 13.03 -7.79
N LYS A 195 15.42 12.46 -8.92
CA LYS A 195 16.58 12.97 -9.66
C LYS A 195 16.40 14.38 -10.23
N ASP A 196 15.16 14.80 -10.45
CA ASP A 196 14.80 16.16 -10.87
C ASP A 196 14.72 17.15 -9.69
N LYS A 197 15.07 16.72 -8.47
CA LYS A 197 15.01 17.46 -7.19
C LYS A 197 13.60 17.73 -6.67
N THR A 198 12.58 17.10 -7.26
CA THR A 198 11.26 17.03 -6.63
C THR A 198 11.28 16.06 -5.46
N THR A 199 10.35 16.21 -4.52
CA THR A 199 10.29 15.37 -3.32
C THR A 199 8.92 14.76 -3.13
N VAL A 200 8.87 13.56 -2.57
CA VAL A 200 7.64 12.86 -2.21
C VAL A 200 7.72 12.43 -0.77
N ASN A 201 6.84 12.96 0.09
CA ASN A 201 6.57 12.35 1.39
C ASN A 201 5.52 11.27 1.17
N LEU A 202 5.76 10.06 1.64
CA LEU A 202 4.93 8.89 1.31
C LEU A 202 4.66 8.06 2.56
N GLU A 203 3.39 7.76 2.80
CA GLU A 203 2.92 6.81 3.79
C GLU A 203 2.21 5.65 3.09
N LYS A 204 2.68 4.43 3.36
CA LYS A 204 2.08 3.20 2.84
C LYS A 204 1.59 2.33 3.97
N HIS A 205 0.40 1.75 3.82
CA HIS A 205 -0.11 0.69 4.69
C HIS A 205 -0.24 -0.58 3.84
N ASP A 206 0.42 -1.67 4.23
CA ASP A 206 0.41 -2.95 3.52
C ASP A 206 0.75 -2.83 2.02
N ASN A 207 1.73 -1.98 1.71
CA ASN A 207 2.18 -1.59 0.36
C ASN A 207 1.18 -0.76 -0.49
N VAL A 208 0.02 -0.40 0.06
CA VAL A 208 -0.95 0.50 -0.57
C VAL A 208 -0.65 1.93 -0.14
N VAL A 209 -0.79 2.91 -1.06
CA VAL A 209 -0.53 4.32 -0.74
C VAL A 209 -1.69 4.83 0.12
N PHE A 210 -1.37 5.23 1.35
CA PHE A 210 -2.34 5.78 2.30
C PHE A 210 -2.36 7.30 2.24
N GLU A 211 -1.18 7.93 2.29
CA GLU A 211 -1.02 9.38 2.21
C GLU A 211 0.24 9.70 1.43
N PHE A 212 0.22 10.73 0.61
CA PHE A 212 1.44 11.25 0.00
C PHE A 212 1.37 12.75 -0.25
N GLN A 213 2.54 13.39 -0.27
CA GLN A 213 2.70 14.78 -0.69
C GLN A 213 3.81 14.84 -1.73
N TYR A 214 3.46 15.16 -2.96
CA TYR A 214 4.40 15.37 -4.05
C TYR A 214 4.65 16.86 -4.24
N ASN A 215 5.88 17.30 -3.95
CA ASN A 215 6.33 18.67 -4.18
C ASN A 215 7.02 18.76 -5.54
N ASN A 216 6.28 19.28 -6.51
CA ASN A 216 6.73 19.53 -7.86
C ASN A 216 7.16 21.00 -7.99
N HIS A 217 8.44 21.27 -7.75
CA HIS A 217 9.05 22.60 -7.95
C HIS A 217 8.27 23.77 -7.29
N GLY A 218 7.70 23.54 -6.10
CA GLY A 218 6.95 24.55 -5.34
C GLY A 218 5.43 24.44 -5.42
N LYS A 219 4.89 23.54 -6.25
CA LYS A 219 3.48 23.12 -6.18
C LYS A 219 3.37 21.81 -5.40
N ILE A 220 2.41 21.72 -4.48
CA ILE A 220 2.28 20.56 -3.60
C ILE A 220 0.97 19.85 -3.89
N LEU A 221 1.08 18.64 -4.45
CA LEU A 221 -0.04 17.71 -4.54
C LEU A 221 -0.08 16.90 -3.24
N SER A 222 -1.05 17.17 -2.38
CA SER A 222 -1.27 16.45 -1.12
C SER A 222 -2.49 15.54 -1.27
N CYS A 223 -2.33 14.27 -0.96
CA CYS A 223 -3.39 13.27 -1.10
C CYS A 223 -3.46 12.37 0.12
N ARG A 224 -4.69 12.09 0.55
CA ARG A 224 -5.00 10.99 1.47
C ARG A 224 -5.97 10.06 0.74
N TYR A 225 -5.56 8.81 0.54
CA TYR A 225 -6.20 7.89 -0.39
C TYR A 225 -6.37 8.56 -1.77
N LYS A 226 -7.61 8.79 -2.21
CA LYS A 226 -7.97 9.41 -3.49
C LYS A 226 -8.40 10.87 -3.38
N ASP A 227 -8.56 11.39 -2.16
CA ASP A 227 -8.86 12.79 -1.96
C ASP A 227 -7.56 13.59 -1.95
N CYS A 228 -7.44 14.46 -2.93
CA CYS A 228 -6.24 15.19 -3.27
C CYS A 228 -6.53 16.67 -3.42
N LEU A 229 -5.58 17.48 -2.96
CA LEU A 229 -5.58 18.92 -3.13
C LEU A 229 -4.25 19.35 -3.75
N CYS A 230 -4.35 20.31 -4.66
CA CYS A 230 -3.19 21.03 -5.17
C CYS A 230 -3.06 22.37 -4.44
N GLN A 231 -1.90 22.62 -3.82
CA GLN A 231 -1.55 23.87 -3.14
C GLN A 231 -0.38 24.57 -3.84
#